data_AF-A0A671KYG1-F1
#
_entry.id   AF-A0A671KYG1-F1
#
_cell.length_a   1.000
_cell.length_b   1.000
_cell.length_c   1.000
_cell.angle_alpha   90.00
_cell.angle_beta   90.00
_cell.angle_gamma   90.00
#
_symmetry.space_group_name_H-M   'P 1'
#
loop_
_entity.id
_entity.type
_entity.pdbx_description
1 polymer ?
#
loop_
_entity_poly.entity_id
_entity_poly.type
_entity_poly.pdbx_seq_one_letter_code
_entity_poly.pdbx_strand_id
1 'polypeptide(L)'
;SRAPPLRLQCTPLWRSTNMWTQRKTARNFANQLVVPLKHLTDHQYILELFHGPTASFKDLALQLMSQLFAHCLPQMCNYLILVATSGDTGSAVLNGFQNLKDSDRRRIGVLVFFPEKGVSEIQKLQMTGFQEDNAKSISVLSDFDFCQRSIKQMFGDSSLIGHLAVEYATVLSTANSINWARLLPQVVYHCSAYMDLLRNRTLTFGDPIDVCIPTGNFAISGFFSSIKWSQLFA
;
A
#
# COMPACT_ATOMS: atom_id res chain seq x y z
N SER A 1 -12.07 42.81 0.96
CA SER A 1 -12.82 41.70 0.34
C SER A 1 -11.98 40.43 0.42
N ARG A 2 -12.13 39.63 1.49
CA ARG A 2 -11.39 38.37 1.65
C ARG A 2 -12.11 37.27 0.86
N ALA A 3 -11.37 36.56 0.03
CA ALA A 3 -11.84 35.35 -0.66
C ALA A 3 -12.34 34.32 0.37
N PRO A 4 -13.37 33.52 0.04
CA PRO A 4 -13.89 32.52 0.96
C PRO A 4 -12.85 31.39 1.15
N PRO A 5 -12.79 30.77 2.35
CA PRO A 5 -11.93 29.62 2.57
C PRO A 5 -12.39 28.45 1.70
N LEU A 6 -11.41 27.77 1.08
CA LEU A 6 -11.58 26.53 0.33
C LEU A 6 -12.30 25.49 1.21
N ARG A 7 -13.59 25.25 0.93
CA ARG A 7 -14.33 24.10 1.46
C ARG A 7 -13.90 22.86 0.68
N LEU A 8 -13.19 21.96 1.33
CA LEU A 8 -12.97 20.60 0.85
C LEU A 8 -14.31 19.85 0.91
N GLN A 9 -15.03 19.85 -0.21
CA GLN A 9 -16.26 19.09 -0.37
C GLN A 9 -15.89 17.65 -0.72
N CYS A 10 -15.68 16.81 0.30
CA CYS A 10 -15.57 15.37 0.10
C CYS A 10 -16.92 14.83 -0.40
N THR A 11 -17.00 14.52 -1.69
CA THR A 11 -18.13 13.81 -2.31
C THR A 11 -18.42 12.48 -1.60
N PRO A 12 -19.68 11.99 -1.58
CA PRO A 12 -20.12 10.90 -0.72
C PRO A 12 -19.65 9.48 -1.15
N LEU A 13 -18.54 9.37 -1.89
CA LEU A 13 -17.93 8.09 -2.25
C LEU A 13 -17.46 7.27 -1.02
N TRP A 14 -17.18 7.94 0.10
CA TRP A 14 -16.66 7.31 1.32
C TRP A 14 -17.75 6.66 2.20
N ARG A 15 -19.02 7.04 2.04
CA ARG A 15 -20.12 6.47 2.85
C ARG A 15 -20.55 5.08 2.39
N SER A 16 -20.31 4.72 1.13
CA SER A 16 -20.70 3.41 0.56
C SER A 16 -19.59 2.37 0.57
N THR A 17 -18.31 2.77 0.67
CA THR A 17 -17.14 1.86 0.74
C THR A 17 -16.94 1.18 2.09
N ASN A 18 -17.88 1.42 3.02
CA ASN A 18 -18.35 0.55 4.10
C ASN A 18 -17.29 -0.25 4.88
N MET A 19 -17.30 -0.07 6.20
CA MET A 19 -16.86 -0.92 7.34
C MET A 19 -16.40 -2.38 7.08
N TRP A 20 -16.86 -3.03 6.01
CA TRP A 20 -16.46 -4.33 5.47
C TRP A 20 -15.05 -4.38 4.87
N THR A 21 -14.60 -3.37 4.13
CA THR A 21 -13.21 -3.32 3.59
C THR A 21 -12.21 -3.21 4.74
N GLN A 22 -12.46 -2.29 5.69
CA GLN A 22 -11.65 -2.15 6.90
C GLN A 22 -11.63 -3.43 7.75
N ARG A 23 -12.77 -4.10 7.96
CA ARG A 23 -12.84 -5.38 8.72
C ARG A 23 -12.09 -6.52 8.05
N LYS A 24 -12.13 -6.64 6.72
CA LYS A 24 -11.38 -7.68 6.00
C LYS A 24 -9.87 -7.41 6.04
N THR A 25 -9.47 -6.17 5.81
CA THR A 25 -8.06 -5.77 5.92
C THR A 25 -7.52 -6.00 7.33
N ALA A 26 -8.29 -5.66 8.38
CA ALA A 26 -7.87 -5.84 9.77
C ALA A 26 -7.76 -7.31 10.21
N ARG A 27 -8.53 -8.25 9.62
CA ARG A 27 -8.46 -9.69 9.95
C ARG A 27 -7.16 -10.35 9.52
N ASN A 28 -6.43 -9.75 8.59
CA ASN A 28 -5.15 -10.28 8.08
C ASN A 28 -3.95 -9.84 8.91
N PHE A 29 -4.16 -9.05 9.97
CA PHE A 29 -3.11 -8.64 10.89
C PHE A 29 -3.12 -9.54 12.11
N ALA A 30 -1.93 -9.94 12.56
CA ALA A 30 -1.76 -10.79 13.75
C ALA A 30 -2.23 -10.10 15.04
N ASN A 31 -2.28 -8.77 15.03
CA ASN A 31 -2.72 -7.96 16.15
C ASN A 31 -4.11 -7.35 15.89
N GLN A 32 -5.01 -7.46 16.88
CA GLN A 32 -6.36 -6.88 16.81
C GLN A 32 -6.36 -5.35 16.68
N LEU A 33 -5.32 -4.68 17.20
CA LEU A 33 -5.14 -3.24 17.06
C LEU A 33 -4.56 -2.84 15.70
N VAL A 34 -4.16 -3.80 14.86
CA VAL A 34 -3.53 -3.65 13.53
C VAL A 34 -2.16 -2.97 13.59
N VAL A 35 -2.08 -1.78 14.19
CA VAL A 35 -0.88 -0.94 14.34
C VAL A 35 -0.74 -0.48 15.81
N PRO A 36 -0.40 -1.37 16.76
CA PRO A 36 -0.33 -1.01 18.16
C PRO A 36 0.80 -0.02 18.45
N LEU A 37 0.50 0.95 19.31
CA LEU A 37 1.50 1.85 19.88
C LEU A 37 2.03 1.26 21.20
N LYS A 38 3.34 1.07 21.29
CA LYS A 38 4.03 0.54 22.46
C LYS A 38 4.89 1.61 23.11
N HIS A 39 4.78 1.72 24.43
CA HIS A 39 5.70 2.53 25.23
C HIS A 39 7.05 1.83 25.32
N LEU A 40 8.14 2.58 25.14
CA LEU A 40 9.50 2.09 25.34
C LEU A 40 10.04 2.56 26.70
N THR A 41 10.31 3.85 26.80
CA THR A 41 10.91 4.54 27.95
C THR A 41 10.48 5.99 27.91
N ASP A 42 10.34 6.64 29.08
CA ASP A 42 10.02 8.07 29.19
C ASP A 42 8.86 8.52 28.28
N HIS A 43 9.11 9.44 27.36
CA HIS A 43 8.16 9.94 26.36
C HIS A 43 8.34 9.29 24.97
N GLN A 44 9.01 8.13 24.90
CA GLN A 44 9.29 7.43 23.66
C GLN A 44 8.32 6.27 23.45
N TYR A 45 7.80 6.21 22.23
CA TYR A 45 6.85 5.18 21.79
C TYR A 45 7.29 4.60 20.45
N ILE A 46 7.04 3.31 20.24
CA ILE A 46 7.17 2.64 18.94
C ILE A 46 5.77 2.35 18.42
N LEU A 47 5.53 2.72 17.16
CA LEU A 47 4.37 2.28 16.40
C LEU A 47 4.75 1.01 15.62
N GLU A 48 4.19 -0.13 16.01
CA GLU A 48 4.51 -1.42 15.38
C GLU A 48 3.70 -1.59 14.09
N LEU A 49 4.32 -1.36 12.94
CA LEU A 49 3.68 -1.47 11.62
C LEU A 49 3.91 -2.83 10.94
N PHE A 50 4.49 -3.80 11.65
CA PHE A 50 4.94 -5.09 11.12
C PHE A 50 4.03 -6.27 11.49
N HIS A 51 2.83 -6.03 12.02
CA HIS A 51 1.88 -7.10 12.37
C HIS A 51 1.04 -7.59 11.18
N GLY A 52 1.35 -7.10 9.98
CA GLY A 52 0.70 -7.54 8.75
C GLY A 52 1.24 -8.90 8.25
N PRO A 53 0.61 -9.46 7.21
CA PRO A 53 0.91 -10.80 6.70
C PRO A 53 2.32 -10.95 6.13
N THR A 54 2.99 -9.86 5.76
CA THR A 54 4.37 -9.91 5.23
C THR A 54 5.39 -9.33 6.19
N ALA A 55 4.95 -9.00 7.41
CA ALA A 55 5.76 -8.36 8.44
C ALA A 55 6.40 -7.03 7.97
N SER A 56 5.69 -6.28 7.12
CA SER A 56 6.14 -4.98 6.61
C SER A 56 5.08 -3.90 6.82
N PHE A 57 5.53 -2.67 7.06
CA PHE A 57 4.68 -1.48 7.10
C PHE A 57 3.87 -1.25 5.82
N LYS A 58 4.30 -1.84 4.69
CA LYS A 58 3.61 -1.74 3.42
C LYS A 58 2.30 -2.51 3.38
N ASP A 59 2.09 -3.46 4.29
CA ASP A 59 0.90 -4.29 4.35
C ASP A 59 -0.37 -3.46 4.52
N LEU A 60 -0.37 -2.48 5.43
CA LEU A 60 -1.57 -1.69 5.69
C LEU A 60 -2.06 -0.97 4.44
N ALA A 61 -1.13 -0.40 3.69
CA ALA A 61 -1.44 0.31 2.47
C ALA A 61 -1.85 -0.64 1.34
N LEU A 62 -1.08 -1.70 1.12
CA LEU A 62 -1.25 -2.57 -0.04
C LEU A 62 -2.45 -3.51 0.08
N GLN A 63 -2.79 -3.94 1.30
CA GLN A 63 -4.00 -4.73 1.56
C GLN A 63 -5.28 -3.91 1.34
N LEU A 64 -5.28 -2.61 1.65
CA LEU A 64 -6.42 -1.74 1.34
C LEU A 64 -6.45 -1.40 -0.16
N MET A 65 -5.29 -1.10 -0.73
CA MET A 65 -5.15 -0.72 -2.14
C MET A 65 -5.68 -1.83 -3.05
N SER A 66 -5.37 -3.10 -2.81
CA SER A 66 -5.87 -4.20 -3.66
C SER A 66 -7.40 -4.26 -3.68
N GLN A 67 -8.05 -4.12 -2.52
CA GLN A 67 -9.51 -4.11 -2.40
C GLN A 67 -10.14 -2.92 -3.11
N LEU A 68 -9.57 -1.71 -2.93
CA LEU A 68 -10.04 -0.51 -3.62
C LEU A 68 -9.85 -0.61 -5.14
N PHE A 69 -8.72 -1.17 -5.57
CA PHE A 69 -8.43 -1.42 -6.98
C PHE A 69 -9.48 -2.36 -7.58
N ALA A 70 -9.75 -3.50 -6.95
CA ALA A 70 -10.79 -4.42 -7.42
C ALA A 70 -12.19 -3.80 -7.45
N HIS A 71 -12.50 -2.91 -6.51
CA HIS A 71 -13.81 -2.26 -6.41
C HIS A 71 -14.03 -1.16 -7.47
N CYS A 72 -13.01 -0.34 -7.73
CA CYS A 72 -13.13 0.80 -8.64
C CYS A 72 -13.00 0.41 -10.12
N LEU A 73 -12.41 -0.74 -10.41
CA LEU A 73 -12.17 -1.14 -11.79
C LEU A 73 -13.44 -1.66 -12.48
N PRO A 74 -13.68 -1.23 -13.74
CA PRO A 74 -14.71 -1.81 -14.59
C PRO A 74 -14.63 -3.34 -14.65
N GLN A 75 -15.76 -4.01 -14.49
CA GLN A 75 -15.83 -5.47 -14.49
C GLN A 75 -15.68 -6.10 -15.89
N MET A 76 -15.76 -5.31 -16.96
CA MET A 76 -15.72 -5.79 -18.34
C MET A 76 -14.31 -6.06 -18.88
N CYS A 77 -13.26 -5.65 -18.16
CA CYS A 77 -11.88 -5.83 -18.58
C CYS A 77 -11.10 -6.70 -17.61
N ASN A 78 -10.07 -7.35 -18.14
CA ASN A 78 -9.00 -7.96 -17.37
C ASN A 78 -7.92 -6.91 -17.10
N TYR A 79 -7.17 -7.10 -16.03
CA TYR A 79 -6.10 -6.19 -15.61
C TYR A 79 -4.86 -6.99 -15.29
N LEU A 80 -3.73 -6.56 -15.84
CA LEU A 80 -2.43 -7.13 -15.53
C LEU A 80 -1.59 -6.07 -14.80
N ILE A 81 -1.32 -6.34 -13.53
CA ILE A 81 -0.58 -5.44 -12.66
C ILE A 81 0.90 -5.80 -12.69
N LEU A 82 1.74 -4.90 -13.17
CA LEU A 82 3.19 -5.07 -13.23
C LEU A 82 3.86 -4.29 -12.08
N VAL A 83 4.67 -4.99 -11.31
CA VAL A 83 5.35 -4.44 -10.12
C VAL A 83 6.82 -4.82 -10.16
N ALA A 84 7.72 -3.84 -10.07
CA ALA A 84 9.13 -4.08 -9.80
C ALA A 84 9.41 -3.78 -8.33
N THR A 85 10.09 -4.70 -7.63
CA THR A 85 10.42 -4.58 -6.22
C THR A 85 11.89 -4.91 -5.95
N SER A 86 12.44 -4.33 -4.89
CA SER A 86 13.73 -4.70 -4.30
C SER A 86 13.55 -5.54 -3.02
N GLY A 87 12.33 -5.97 -2.70
CA GLY A 87 12.01 -6.77 -1.52
C GLY A 87 10.54 -6.73 -1.12
N ASP A 88 10.27 -6.25 0.09
CA ASP A 88 8.99 -6.33 0.81
C ASP A 88 7.75 -5.80 0.06
N THR A 89 7.90 -4.84 -0.86
CA THR A 89 6.77 -4.36 -1.67
C THR A 89 6.14 -5.48 -2.49
N GLY A 90 6.95 -6.40 -3.01
CA GLY A 90 6.47 -7.53 -3.81
C GLY A 90 5.59 -8.47 -3.01
N SER A 91 6.09 -8.93 -1.85
CA SER A 91 5.35 -9.79 -0.95
C SER A 91 3.99 -9.18 -0.57
N ALA A 92 3.99 -7.90 -0.18
CA ALA A 92 2.78 -7.22 0.26
C ALA A 92 1.76 -7.00 -0.86
N VAL A 93 2.21 -6.77 -2.10
CA VAL A 93 1.33 -6.75 -3.28
C VAL A 93 0.75 -8.14 -3.51
N LEU A 94 1.57 -9.19 -3.59
CA LEU A 94 1.10 -10.56 -3.84
C LEU A 94 0.03 -10.97 -2.83
N ASN A 95 0.30 -10.76 -1.54
CA ASN A 95 -0.65 -11.06 -0.47
C ASN A 95 -1.92 -10.20 -0.55
N GLY A 96 -1.80 -8.91 -0.88
CA GLY A 96 -2.95 -8.02 -1.04
C GLY A 96 -3.92 -8.50 -2.12
N PHE A 97 -3.40 -8.93 -3.28
CA PHE A 97 -4.21 -9.41 -4.40
C PHE A 97 -4.70 -10.86 -4.26
N GLN A 98 -4.07 -11.67 -3.39
CA GLN A 98 -4.58 -12.99 -2.99
C GLN A 98 -5.91 -12.91 -2.25
N ASN A 99 -6.09 -11.89 -1.42
CA ASN A 99 -7.27 -11.74 -0.56
C ASN A 99 -8.49 -11.13 -1.27
N LEU A 100 -8.42 -10.99 -2.59
CA LEU A 100 -9.55 -10.57 -3.41
C LEU A 100 -10.58 -11.70 -3.54
N LYS A 101 -11.82 -11.35 -3.89
CA LYS A 101 -12.86 -12.35 -4.20
C LYS A 101 -12.44 -13.12 -5.45
N ASP A 102 -12.84 -14.38 -5.56
CA ASP A 102 -12.52 -15.22 -6.72
C ASP A 102 -12.93 -14.58 -8.06
N SER A 103 -14.07 -13.89 -8.09
CA SER A 103 -14.55 -13.13 -9.26
C SER A 103 -13.59 -12.03 -9.71
N ASP A 104 -12.89 -11.40 -8.76
CA ASP A 104 -11.93 -10.33 -9.02
C ASP A 104 -10.55 -10.91 -9.32
N ARG A 105 -10.15 -11.98 -8.62
CA ARG A 105 -8.89 -12.70 -8.86
C ARG A 105 -8.79 -13.26 -10.28
N ARG A 106 -9.90 -13.74 -10.86
CA ARG A 106 -9.92 -14.24 -12.24
C ARG A 106 -9.67 -13.17 -13.29
N ARG A 107 -9.95 -11.90 -12.98
CA ARG A 107 -9.78 -10.76 -13.89
C ARG A 107 -8.52 -9.97 -13.62
N ILE A 108 -7.93 -10.10 -12.43
CA ILE A 108 -6.78 -9.30 -12.00
C ILE A 108 -5.57 -10.21 -11.83
N GLY A 109 -4.70 -10.18 -12.84
CA GLY A 109 -3.39 -10.81 -12.83
C GLY A 109 -2.33 -9.89 -12.24
N VAL A 110 -1.35 -10.44 -11.53
CA VAL A 110 -0.23 -9.67 -10.95
C VAL A 110 1.10 -10.33 -11.28
N LEU A 111 2.05 -9.55 -11.80
CA LEU A 111 3.42 -9.97 -12.02
C LEU A 111 4.38 -9.10 -11.20
N VAL A 112 5.13 -9.75 -10.32
CA VAL A 112 6.15 -9.10 -9.50
C VAL A 112 7.53 -9.46 -10.01
N PHE A 113 8.25 -8.48 -10.55
CA PHE A 113 9.64 -8.59 -10.96
C PHE A 113 10.55 -8.18 -9.81
N PHE A 114 11.52 -9.03 -9.49
CA PHE A 114 12.53 -8.74 -8.48
C PHE A 114 13.89 -9.22 -8.96
N PRO A 115 14.99 -8.55 -8.56
CA PRO A 115 16.32 -8.98 -8.95
C PRO A 115 16.70 -10.26 -8.20
N GLU A 116 17.30 -11.22 -8.90
CA GLU A 116 17.72 -12.52 -8.33
C GLU A 116 18.69 -12.33 -7.16
N LYS A 117 19.51 -11.28 -7.23
CA LYS A 117 20.42 -10.82 -6.18
C LYS A 117 19.97 -9.45 -5.67
N GLY A 118 20.11 -9.20 -4.37
CA GLY A 118 19.77 -7.90 -3.76
C GLY A 118 18.42 -7.86 -3.04
N VAL A 119 17.75 -9.01 -2.92
CA VAL A 119 16.57 -9.20 -2.06
C VAL A 119 16.95 -10.15 -0.92
N SER A 120 16.42 -9.95 0.28
CA SER A 120 16.69 -10.87 1.39
C SER A 120 16.06 -12.25 1.14
N GLU A 121 16.65 -13.30 1.70
CA GLU A 121 16.17 -14.67 1.49
C GLU A 121 14.73 -14.85 1.97
N ILE A 122 14.38 -14.28 3.12
CA ILE A 122 13.02 -14.31 3.67
C ILE A 122 12.02 -13.65 2.70
N GLN A 123 12.37 -12.48 2.15
CA GLN A 123 11.51 -11.78 1.19
C GLN A 123 11.37 -12.58 -0.11
N LYS A 124 12.47 -13.19 -0.58
CA LYS A 124 12.44 -14.05 -1.76
C LYS A 124 11.51 -15.24 -1.54
N LEU A 125 11.62 -15.92 -0.40
CA LEU A 125 10.74 -17.04 -0.03
C LEU A 125 9.27 -16.62 0.07
N GLN A 126 8.96 -15.45 0.64
CA GLN A 126 7.60 -14.92 0.67
C GLN A 126 7.03 -14.68 -0.75
N MET A 127 7.86 -14.24 -1.69
CA MET A 127 7.43 -14.01 -3.08
C MET A 127 7.31 -15.32 -3.87
N THR A 128 8.30 -16.20 -3.82
CA THR A 128 8.34 -17.44 -4.59
C THR A 128 7.46 -18.54 -4.00
N GLY A 129 7.19 -18.49 -2.69
CA GLY A 129 6.28 -19.40 -2.01
C GLY A 129 4.81 -19.15 -2.32
N PHE A 130 4.49 -18.06 -3.02
CA PHE A 130 3.12 -17.72 -3.40
C PHE A 130 2.59 -18.68 -4.47
N GLN A 131 1.46 -19.35 -4.20
CA GLN A 131 0.92 -20.45 -5.03
C GLN A 131 -0.37 -20.10 -5.78
N GLU A 132 -0.87 -18.86 -5.71
CA GLU A 132 -2.16 -18.54 -6.33
C GLU A 132 -2.01 -18.26 -7.83
N ASP A 133 -2.96 -18.78 -8.63
CA ASP A 133 -2.91 -18.69 -10.09
C ASP A 133 -2.93 -17.26 -10.64
N ASN A 134 -3.49 -16.32 -9.89
CA ASN A 134 -3.64 -14.93 -10.34
C ASN A 134 -2.41 -14.05 -10.09
N ALA A 135 -1.37 -14.54 -9.40
CA ALA A 135 -0.14 -13.77 -9.27
C ALA A 135 1.12 -14.62 -9.36
N LYS A 136 2.14 -14.09 -10.02
CA LYS A 136 3.45 -14.74 -10.14
C LYS A 136 4.58 -13.79 -9.82
N SER A 137 5.58 -14.31 -9.14
CA SER A 137 6.85 -13.63 -8.94
C SER A 137 7.86 -14.10 -9.98
N ILE A 138 8.55 -13.18 -10.64
CA ILE A 138 9.56 -13.42 -11.65
C ILE A 138 10.89 -12.91 -11.12
N SER A 139 11.83 -13.83 -10.94
CA SER A 139 13.20 -13.47 -10.64
C SER A 139 13.92 -13.06 -11.92
N VAL A 140 14.60 -11.93 -11.86
CA VAL A 140 15.33 -11.34 -12.99
C VAL A 140 16.82 -11.40 -12.70
N LEU A 141 17.61 -11.97 -13.62
CA LEU A 141 19.07 -12.06 -13.53
C LEU A 141 19.75 -10.70 -13.81
N SER A 142 19.31 -9.63 -13.14
CA SER A 142 19.80 -8.27 -13.27
C SER A 142 19.52 -7.47 -11.99
N ASP A 143 19.67 -6.15 -12.02
CA ASP A 143 19.42 -5.25 -10.89
C ASP A 143 17.96 -4.73 -10.83
N PHE A 144 17.65 -4.02 -9.76
CA PHE A 144 16.32 -3.44 -9.54
C PHE A 144 15.96 -2.38 -10.61
N ASP A 145 16.94 -1.58 -11.04
CA ASP A 145 16.73 -0.54 -12.04
C ASP A 145 16.36 -1.13 -13.40
N PHE A 146 16.95 -2.27 -13.76
CA PHE A 146 16.58 -3.06 -14.92
C PHE A 146 15.13 -3.53 -14.82
N CYS A 147 14.71 -4.09 -13.68
CA CYS A 147 13.32 -4.49 -13.47
C CYS A 147 12.35 -3.31 -13.68
N GLN A 148 12.68 -2.14 -13.15
CA GLN A 148 11.87 -0.92 -13.33
C GLN A 148 11.84 -0.45 -14.79
N ARG A 149 12.99 -0.44 -15.47
CA ARG A 149 13.09 -0.06 -16.90
C ARG A 149 12.29 -1.01 -17.78
N SER A 150 12.38 -2.31 -17.55
CA SER A 150 11.63 -3.31 -18.32
C SER A 150 10.12 -3.11 -18.21
N ILE A 151 9.61 -2.85 -17.01
CA ILE A 151 8.19 -2.51 -16.83
C ILE A 151 7.84 -1.23 -17.58
N LYS A 152 8.64 -0.16 -17.44
CA LYS A 152 8.39 1.10 -18.18
C LYS A 152 8.39 0.89 -19.69
N GLN A 153 9.27 0.03 -20.22
CA GLN A 153 9.29 -0.33 -21.63
C GLN A 153 8.02 -1.07 -22.06
N MET A 154 7.53 -2.03 -21.26
CA MET A 154 6.26 -2.71 -21.52
C MET A 154 5.07 -1.74 -21.58
N PHE A 155 5.08 -0.69 -20.74
CA PHE A 155 4.07 0.38 -20.79
C PHE A 155 4.23 1.33 -22.00
N GLY A 156 5.43 1.42 -22.57
CA GLY A 156 5.69 2.23 -23.77
C GLY A 156 5.44 1.48 -25.08
N ASP A 157 5.33 0.16 -25.04
CA ASP A 157 5.14 -0.68 -26.23
C ASP A 157 3.65 -0.75 -26.63
N SER A 158 3.28 0.10 -27.58
CA SER A 158 1.93 0.13 -28.15
C SER A 158 1.50 -1.18 -28.83
N SER A 159 2.45 -1.96 -29.36
CA SER A 159 2.15 -3.25 -29.98
C SER A 159 1.77 -4.28 -28.92
N LEU A 160 2.52 -4.34 -27.82
CA LEU A 160 2.20 -5.20 -26.68
C LEU A 160 0.85 -4.82 -26.05
N ILE A 161 0.62 -3.53 -25.81
CA ILE A 161 -0.63 -3.03 -25.22
C ILE A 161 -1.81 -3.33 -26.15
N GLY A 162 -1.67 -3.07 -27.45
CA GLY A 162 -2.69 -3.37 -28.45
C GLY A 162 -3.03 -4.86 -28.51
N HIS A 163 -2.00 -5.72 -28.53
CA HIS A 163 -2.19 -7.17 -28.52
C HIS A 163 -2.92 -7.65 -27.27
N LEU A 164 -2.53 -7.18 -26.07
CA LEU A 164 -3.19 -7.53 -24.81
C LEU A 164 -4.65 -7.05 -24.75
N ALA A 165 -4.93 -5.86 -25.29
CA ALA A 165 -6.27 -5.29 -25.32
C ALA A 165 -7.18 -6.06 -26.29
N VAL A 166 -6.68 -6.44 -27.47
CA VAL A 166 -7.48 -7.11 -28.52
C VAL A 166 -7.68 -8.59 -28.24
N GLU A 167 -6.61 -9.33 -27.92
CA GLU A 167 -6.67 -10.78 -27.78
C GLU A 167 -7.18 -11.23 -26.40
N TYR A 168 -6.86 -10.46 -25.35
CA TYR A 168 -7.09 -10.87 -23.97
C TYR A 168 -8.00 -9.91 -23.19
N ALA A 169 -8.53 -8.86 -23.83
CA ALA A 169 -9.30 -7.79 -23.17
C ALA A 169 -8.61 -7.24 -21.91
N THR A 170 -7.27 -7.19 -21.93
CA THR A 170 -6.42 -6.93 -20.77
C THR A 170 -5.80 -5.54 -20.82
N VAL A 171 -5.92 -4.80 -19.72
CA VAL A 171 -5.31 -3.48 -19.53
C VAL A 171 -4.11 -3.59 -18.60
N LEU A 172 -2.97 -3.02 -18.99
CA LEU A 172 -1.79 -2.95 -18.13
C LEU A 172 -1.99 -1.88 -17.04
N SER A 173 -1.61 -2.22 -15.82
CA SER A 173 -1.60 -1.30 -14.67
C SER A 173 -0.37 -1.54 -13.80
N THR A 174 0.00 -0.57 -12.94
CA THR A 174 1.15 -0.71 -12.05
C THR A 174 0.78 -0.36 -10.61
N ALA A 175 1.41 -1.05 -9.65
CA ALA A 175 1.33 -0.73 -8.23
C ALA A 175 2.52 0.11 -7.73
N ASN A 176 3.43 0.51 -8.63
CA ASN A 176 4.64 1.23 -8.28
C ASN A 176 4.39 2.74 -8.14
N SER A 177 4.39 3.19 -6.88
CA SER A 177 4.82 4.52 -6.41
C SER A 177 4.31 5.75 -7.17
N ILE A 178 3.04 6.08 -6.97
CA ILE A 178 2.38 7.39 -6.74
C ILE A 178 0.89 7.08 -6.92
N ASN A 179 0.33 6.35 -5.94
CA ASN A 179 -1.09 6.13 -5.87
C ASN A 179 -1.54 6.75 -4.55
N TRP A 180 -2.53 7.65 -4.58
CA TRP A 180 -3.17 8.19 -3.37
C TRP A 180 -3.57 7.08 -2.40
N ALA A 181 -3.91 5.90 -2.94
CA ALA A 181 -4.22 4.70 -2.16
C ALA A 181 -3.06 4.17 -1.29
N ARG A 182 -1.80 4.54 -1.56
CA ARG A 182 -0.65 4.23 -0.69
C ARG A 182 -0.37 5.31 0.35
N LEU A 183 -0.67 6.57 0.05
CA LEU A 183 -0.48 7.70 0.97
C LEU A 183 -1.54 7.73 2.06
N LEU A 184 -2.79 7.49 1.69
CA LEU A 184 -3.89 7.62 2.64
C LEU A 184 -3.76 6.69 3.85
N PRO A 185 -3.40 5.39 3.69
CA PRO A 185 -3.19 4.51 4.84
C PRO A 185 -2.02 4.93 5.72
N GLN A 186 -1.03 5.65 5.16
CA GLN A 186 0.08 6.18 5.93
C GLN A 186 -0.35 7.29 6.89
N VAL A 187 -1.28 8.14 6.46
CA VAL A 187 -1.89 9.15 7.34
C VAL A 187 -2.69 8.48 8.45
N VAL A 188 -3.43 7.42 8.14
CA VAL A 188 -4.35 6.77 9.08
C VAL A 188 -3.62 6.22 10.31
N TYR A 189 -2.47 5.56 10.17
CA TYR A 189 -1.77 5.03 11.35
C TYR A 189 -1.14 6.11 12.23
N HIS A 190 -0.72 7.25 11.66
CA HIS A 190 -0.25 8.39 12.45
C HIS A 190 -1.39 9.01 13.26
N CYS A 191 -2.56 9.19 12.64
CA CYS A 191 -3.76 9.63 13.34
C CYS A 191 -4.17 8.64 14.43
N SER A 192 -4.11 7.33 14.15
CA SER A 192 -4.43 6.29 15.14
C SER A 192 -3.49 6.37 16.36
N ALA A 193 -2.18 6.49 16.13
CA ALA A 193 -1.21 6.62 17.20
C ALA A 193 -1.44 7.87 18.06
N TYR A 194 -1.75 9.01 17.45
CA TYR A 194 -2.09 10.24 18.18
C TYR A 194 -3.35 10.07 19.04
N MET A 195 -4.39 9.43 18.49
CA MET A 195 -5.63 9.14 19.22
C MET A 195 -5.42 8.16 20.38
N ASP A 196 -4.50 7.20 20.24
CA ASP A 196 -4.14 6.28 21.33
C ASP A 196 -3.42 7.01 22.47
N LEU A 197 -2.53 7.96 22.15
CA LEU A 197 -1.87 8.81 23.16
C LEU A 197 -2.87 9.72 23.90
N LEU A 198 -3.86 10.28 23.18
CA LEU A 198 -4.97 11.02 23.78
C LEU A 198 -5.79 10.15 24.73
N ARG A 199 -6.16 8.94 24.29
CA ARG A 199 -6.98 8.01 25.07
C ARG A 199 -6.27 7.58 26.37
N ASN A 200 -4.95 7.41 26.30
CA ASN A 200 -4.13 7.05 27.45
C ASN A 200 -3.78 8.25 28.35
N ARG A 201 -4.28 9.44 28.04
CA ARG A 201 -3.99 10.71 28.76
C ARG A 201 -2.51 11.04 28.84
N THR A 202 -1.71 10.53 27.90
CA THR A 202 -0.29 10.88 27.78
C THR A 202 -0.12 12.30 27.25
N LEU A 203 -1.06 12.76 26.41
CA LEU A 203 -1.10 14.10 25.85
C LEU A 203 -2.53 14.64 25.81
N THR A 204 -2.66 15.95 25.64
CA THR A 204 -3.92 16.66 25.43
C THR A 204 -4.12 17.04 23.96
N PHE A 205 -5.37 17.21 23.56
CA PHE A 205 -5.69 17.52 22.17
C PHE A 205 -5.08 18.86 21.77
N GLY A 206 -4.31 18.85 20.68
CA GLY A 206 -3.54 20.00 20.19
C GLY A 206 -2.06 19.97 20.57
N ASP A 207 -1.66 19.10 21.50
CA ASP A 207 -0.24 18.95 21.85
C ASP A 207 0.55 18.42 20.65
N PRO A 208 1.73 19.02 20.36
CA PRO A 208 2.59 18.56 19.28
C PRO A 208 3.25 17.22 19.63
N ILE A 209 3.51 16.41 18.61
CA ILE A 209 4.31 15.18 18.72
C ILE A 209 5.41 15.19 17.67
N ASP A 210 6.56 14.64 18.03
CA ASP A 210 7.65 14.38 17.08
C ASP A 210 7.53 12.94 16.57
N VAL A 211 7.66 12.77 15.24
CA VAL A 211 7.55 11.46 14.58
C VAL A 211 8.83 11.19 13.82
N CYS A 212 9.61 10.22 14.31
CA CYS A 212 10.81 9.73 13.61
C CYS A 212 10.44 8.58 12.68
N ILE A 213 10.75 8.71 11.39
CA ILE A 213 10.42 7.72 10.37
C ILE A 213 11.73 7.23 9.72
N PRO A 214 12.08 5.94 9.84
CA PRO A 214 13.23 5.39 9.12
C PRO A 214 12.90 5.29 7.61
N THR A 215 13.53 6.14 6.79
CA THR A 215 13.25 6.22 5.34
C THR A 215 14.38 5.62 4.50
N GLY A 216 14.04 4.76 3.53
CA GLY A 216 14.96 4.30 2.48
C GLY A 216 14.72 5.05 1.16
N ASN A 217 13.63 4.72 0.47
CA ASN A 217 13.09 5.56 -0.59
C ASN A 217 12.31 6.72 0.07
N PHE A 218 12.60 7.97 -0.29
CA PHE A 218 11.89 9.20 0.10
C PHE A 218 10.42 9.24 -0.37
N ALA A 219 9.70 8.12 -0.29
CA ALA A 219 8.28 8.03 -0.63
C ALA A 219 7.46 8.74 0.46
N ILE A 220 7.46 10.08 0.46
CA ILE A 220 6.50 10.99 1.12
C ILE A 220 6.36 10.86 2.65
N SER A 221 6.88 9.81 3.29
CA SER A 221 6.93 9.68 4.75
C SER A 221 7.71 10.83 5.38
N GLY A 222 8.79 11.29 4.73
CA GLY A 222 9.55 12.48 5.15
C GLY A 222 8.79 13.81 4.98
N PHE A 223 7.73 13.86 4.16
CA PHE A 223 6.87 15.05 4.10
C PHE A 223 6.06 15.18 5.41
N PHE A 224 5.58 14.04 5.93
CA PHE A 224 4.81 13.97 7.18
C PHE A 224 5.64 14.15 8.45
N SER A 225 6.95 13.92 8.43
CA SER A 225 7.82 14.25 9.57
C SER A 225 8.01 15.76 9.76
N SER A 226 7.68 16.59 8.75
CA SER A 226 7.75 18.06 8.83
C SER A 226 6.38 18.73 9.07
N ILE A 227 5.30 17.96 9.08
CA ILE A 227 3.96 18.47 9.33
C ILE A 227 3.78 18.67 10.84
N LYS A 228 3.56 19.92 11.26
CA LYS A 228 3.02 20.23 12.59
C LYS A 228 1.59 19.72 12.65
N TRP A 229 1.40 18.51 13.17
CA TRP A 229 0.10 17.84 13.27
C TRP A 229 -0.95 18.64 14.05
N SER A 230 -0.53 19.56 14.91
CA SER A 230 -1.41 20.53 15.58
C SER A 230 -2.20 21.43 14.62
N GLN A 231 -1.73 21.63 13.37
CA GLN A 231 -2.42 22.46 12.37
C GLN A 231 -3.40 21.70 11.48
N LEU A 232 -3.37 20.36 11.50
CA LEU A 232 -4.26 19.52 10.67
C LEU A 232 -5.57 19.15 11.38
N PHE A 233 -5.63 19.35 12.70
CA PHE A 233 -6.78 19.05 13.55
C PHE A 233 -7.40 20.29 14.22
N ALA A 234 -6.97 21.49 13.85
CA ALA A 234 -7.60 22.76 14.20
C ALA A 234 -8.56 23.22 13.10
#